data_AF-A0A9P7C4J5-F1
#
_entry.id   AF-A0A9P7C4J5-F1
#
_cell.length_a   1.000
_cell.length_b   1.000
_cell.length_c   1.000
_cell.angle_alpha   90.00
_cell.angle_beta   90.00
_cell.angle_gamma   90.00
#
_symmetry.space_group_name_H-M   'P 1'
#
loop_
_entity.id
_entity.type
_entity.pdbx_description
1 polymer ?
#
loop_
_entity_poly.entity_id
_entity_poly.type
_entity_poly.pdbx_seq_one_letter_code
_entity_poly.pdbx_strand_id
1 'polypeptide(L)'
;MNENSQTSTSAGSMGTNGTLASCDHILSVKSSIDGIGWNEQYRERLEDFVNIVHTSTTHDCSLSKFVFLCTLQDDDHFDITAYVNKEFFSDVCLSLVRYRRGRVGETTTGRFTFIGQCIQRYLDHTIYERPERKYAQQPSLVEGLKIYNA
;
A
#
# COMPACT_ATOMS: atom_id res chain seq x y z
N MET A 1 -21.91 25.55 -70.53
CA MET A 1 -20.57 26.07 -70.85
C MET A 1 -19.59 25.41 -69.89
N ASN A 2 -18.53 24.81 -70.44
CA ASN A 2 -17.30 24.33 -69.78
C ASN A 2 -17.42 23.24 -68.70
N GLU A 3 -16.52 22.27 -68.55
CA GLU A 3 -15.39 21.74 -69.33
C GLU A 3 -14.87 20.50 -68.54
N ASN A 4 -14.35 19.51 -69.26
CA ASN A 4 -13.25 18.58 -68.95
C ASN A 4 -13.17 17.90 -67.56
N SER A 5 -13.31 16.58 -67.42
CA SER A 5 -12.46 15.46 -67.94
C SER A 5 -11.07 15.33 -67.29
N GLN A 6 -10.85 14.11 -66.75
CA GLN A 6 -9.61 13.30 -66.70
C GLN A 6 -8.89 13.01 -65.36
N THR A 7 -9.14 11.78 -64.88
CA THR A 7 -8.20 10.67 -64.56
C THR A 7 -6.79 10.96 -64.01
N SER A 8 -6.42 10.34 -62.88
CA SER A 8 -5.47 9.19 -62.80
C SER A 8 -5.14 8.73 -61.35
N THR A 9 -5.46 7.48 -61.06
CA THR A 9 -4.69 6.37 -60.45
C THR A 9 -3.63 6.60 -59.34
N SER A 10 -3.90 5.98 -58.17
CA SER A 10 -3.06 5.03 -57.38
C SER A 10 -2.23 5.46 -56.14
N ALA A 11 -2.45 4.62 -55.11
CA ALA A 11 -1.57 4.09 -54.06
C ALA A 11 -1.26 4.94 -52.81
N GLY A 12 -1.56 4.35 -51.64
CA GLY A 12 -1.02 4.77 -50.35
C GLY A 12 -1.75 4.19 -49.14
N SER A 13 -1.30 3.02 -48.69
CA SER A 13 -1.67 2.35 -47.44
C SER A 13 -1.46 3.24 -46.20
N MET A 14 -2.39 3.20 -45.23
CA MET A 14 -2.07 2.82 -43.84
C MET A 14 -3.34 2.75 -43.00
N GLY A 15 -3.65 1.54 -42.53
CA GLY A 15 -4.60 1.35 -41.46
C GLY A 15 -4.00 1.82 -40.13
N THR A 16 -4.84 2.39 -39.29
CA THR A 16 -4.65 2.34 -37.85
C THR A 16 -5.97 1.91 -37.24
N ASN A 17 -6.14 0.58 -37.18
CA ASN A 17 -6.91 0.00 -36.10
C ASN A 17 -6.26 0.51 -34.81
N GLY A 18 -6.89 1.49 -34.18
CA GLY A 18 -6.55 1.92 -32.83
C GLY A 18 -6.85 0.76 -31.89
N THR A 19 -5.91 -0.18 -31.80
CA THR A 19 -5.89 -1.20 -30.76
C THR A 19 -5.84 -0.47 -29.42
N LEU A 20 -6.92 -0.61 -28.66
CA LEU A 20 -7.03 -0.18 -27.27
C LEU A 20 -5.74 -0.54 -26.52
N ALA A 21 -5.18 0.48 -25.86
CA ALA A 21 -3.95 0.44 -25.11
C ALA A 21 -3.83 -0.86 -24.30
N SER A 22 -2.72 -1.58 -24.53
CA SER A 22 -2.27 -2.68 -23.71
C SER A 22 -2.37 -2.27 -22.25
N CYS A 23 -3.29 -2.88 -21.51
CA CYS A 23 -3.30 -2.80 -20.07
C CYS A 23 -1.93 -3.25 -19.56
N ASP A 24 -1.18 -2.32 -18.97
CA ASP A 24 0.03 -2.60 -18.21
C ASP A 24 -0.34 -3.59 -17.10
N HIS A 25 -0.02 -4.85 -17.34
CA HIS A 25 -0.26 -5.95 -16.41
C HIS A 25 0.81 -5.85 -15.33
N ILE A 26 0.40 -5.47 -14.11
CA ILE A 26 1.29 -5.48 -12.95
C ILE A 26 1.66 -6.94 -12.66
N LEU A 27 2.89 -7.32 -13.00
CA LEU A 27 3.46 -8.63 -12.65
C LEU A 27 4.03 -8.57 -11.25
N SER A 28 3.54 -9.45 -10.37
CA SER A 28 4.14 -9.67 -9.06
C SER A 28 5.14 -10.82 -9.15
N VAL A 29 6.41 -10.55 -8.88
CA VAL A 29 7.46 -11.56 -8.78
C VAL A 29 7.76 -11.79 -7.29
N LYS A 30 7.55 -13.01 -6.82
CA LYS A 30 7.95 -13.44 -5.48
C LYS A 30 9.26 -14.22 -5.61
N SER A 31 10.31 -13.75 -4.95
CA SER A 31 11.64 -14.37 -4.97
C SER A 31 12.26 -14.35 -3.57
N SER A 32 13.24 -15.22 -3.34
CA SER A 32 14.08 -15.21 -2.14
C SER A 32 15.28 -14.28 -2.35
N ILE A 33 15.80 -13.69 -1.28
CA ILE A 33 17.07 -12.97 -1.32
C ILE A 33 18.25 -13.87 -1.71
N ASP A 34 18.13 -15.15 -1.39
CA ASP A 34 19.08 -16.20 -1.77
C ASP A 34 18.78 -16.81 -3.15
N GLY A 35 17.87 -16.18 -3.91
CA GLY A 35 17.57 -16.56 -5.28
C GLY A 35 18.79 -16.38 -6.20
N ILE A 36 18.88 -17.24 -7.22
CA ILE A 36 19.94 -17.17 -8.22
C ILE A 36 19.68 -15.95 -9.14
N GLY A 37 20.74 -15.20 -9.46
CA GLY A 37 20.68 -14.12 -10.45
C GLY A 37 20.48 -12.71 -9.89
N TRP A 38 20.46 -12.53 -8.57
CA TRP A 38 20.58 -11.20 -7.97
C TRP A 38 21.96 -10.62 -8.24
N ASN A 39 21.99 -9.33 -8.56
CA ASN A 39 23.25 -8.61 -8.72
C ASN A 39 23.83 -8.31 -7.33
N GLU A 40 25.00 -8.89 -7.06
CA GLU A 40 25.68 -8.82 -5.76
C GLU A 40 25.88 -7.39 -5.25
N GLN A 41 26.09 -6.42 -6.15
CA GLN A 41 26.25 -5.01 -5.79
C GLN A 41 25.00 -4.39 -5.11
N TYR A 42 23.84 -5.03 -5.26
CA TYR A 42 22.58 -4.60 -4.68
C TYR A 42 22.07 -5.53 -3.56
N ARG A 43 22.79 -6.63 -3.27
CA ARG A 43 22.35 -7.62 -2.28
C ARG A 43 22.10 -7.00 -0.92
N GLU A 44 23.08 -6.28 -0.36
CA GLU A 44 22.95 -5.63 0.95
C GLU A 44 21.74 -4.68 1.02
N ARG A 45 21.58 -3.82 -0.01
CA ARG A 45 20.43 -2.91 -0.08
C ARG A 45 19.09 -3.64 -0.20
N LEU A 46 19.07 -4.78 -0.88
CA LEU A 46 17.87 -5.61 -1.00
C LEU A 46 17.56 -6.29 0.35
N GLU A 47 18.58 -6.76 1.07
CA GLU A 47 18.45 -7.36 2.41
C GLU A 47 17.90 -6.34 3.39
N ASP A 48 18.46 -5.13 3.41
CA ASP A 48 17.94 -4.02 4.21
C ASP A 48 16.49 -3.69 3.86
N PHE A 49 16.15 -3.62 2.56
CA PHE A 49 14.79 -3.34 2.13
C PHE A 49 13.81 -4.43 2.60
N VAL A 50 14.15 -5.70 2.42
CA VAL A 50 13.33 -6.84 2.86
C VAL A 50 13.16 -6.82 4.38
N ASN A 51 14.24 -6.56 5.13
CA ASN A 51 14.20 -6.47 6.59
C ASN A 51 13.31 -5.31 7.06
N ILE A 52 13.40 -4.15 6.41
CA ILE A 52 12.55 -2.99 6.72
C ILE A 52 11.07 -3.30 6.47
N VAL A 53 10.75 -3.93 5.34
CA VAL A 53 9.36 -4.31 5.01
C VAL A 53 8.86 -5.36 5.99
N HIS A 54 9.64 -6.41 6.24
CA HIS A 54 9.28 -7.49 7.16
C HIS A 54 9.04 -6.96 8.59
N THR A 55 9.95 -6.13 9.09
CA THR A 55 9.82 -5.50 10.41
C THR A 55 8.58 -4.61 10.47
N SER A 56 8.34 -3.77 9.46
CA SER A 56 7.14 -2.93 9.37
C SER A 56 5.86 -3.76 9.41
N THR A 57 5.72 -4.76 8.54
CA THR A 57 4.54 -5.64 8.49
C THR A 57 4.33 -6.38 9.81
N THR A 58 5.42 -6.82 10.46
CA THR A 58 5.36 -7.48 11.77
C THR A 58 4.78 -6.54 12.83
N HIS A 59 5.22 -5.28 12.85
CA HIS A 59 4.68 -4.29 13.78
C HIS A 59 3.26 -3.87 13.42
N ASP A 60 2.89 -3.77 12.15
CA ASP A 60 1.51 -3.47 11.71
C ASP A 60 0.53 -4.55 12.20
N CYS A 61 0.88 -5.83 12.01
CA CYS A 61 0.11 -6.97 12.50
C CYS A 61 0.02 -6.98 14.03
N SER A 62 1.13 -6.74 14.72
CA SER A 62 1.20 -6.78 16.18
C SER A 62 0.44 -5.62 16.82
N LEU A 63 0.57 -4.41 16.28
CA LEU A 63 -0.21 -3.25 16.74
C LEU A 63 -1.69 -3.45 16.50
N SER A 64 -2.10 -4.00 15.35
CA SER A 64 -3.51 -4.29 15.07
C SER A 64 -4.13 -5.17 16.16
N LYS A 65 -3.44 -6.26 16.53
CA LYS A 65 -3.85 -7.14 17.64
C LYS A 65 -3.84 -6.40 18.97
N PHE A 66 -2.79 -5.62 19.24
CA PHE A 66 -2.65 -4.87 20.48
C PHE A 66 -3.77 -3.85 20.69
N VAL A 67 -4.19 -3.15 19.64
CA VAL A 67 -5.33 -2.21 19.68
C VAL A 67 -6.60 -2.95 20.11
N PHE A 68 -6.91 -4.10 19.49
CA PHE A 68 -8.08 -4.89 19.88
C PHE A 68 -8.00 -5.42 21.30
N LEU A 69 -6.82 -5.88 21.75
CA LEU A 69 -6.64 -6.35 23.12
C LEU A 69 -6.82 -5.22 24.14
N CYS A 70 -6.27 -4.04 23.86
CA CYS A 70 -6.46 -2.87 24.70
C CYS A 70 -7.94 -2.49 24.81
N THR A 71 -8.69 -2.55 23.72
CA THR A 71 -10.09 -2.10 23.70
C THR A 71 -11.01 -3.12 24.32
N LEU A 72 -10.78 -4.42 24.11
CA LEU A 72 -11.52 -5.49 24.79
C LEU A 72 -11.27 -5.51 26.29
N GLN A 73 -10.11 -5.03 26.75
CA GLN A 73 -9.84 -4.89 28.17
C GLN A 73 -10.66 -3.75 28.80
N ASP A 74 -10.94 -2.69 28.03
CA ASP A 74 -11.62 -1.49 28.52
C ASP A 74 -13.15 -1.53 28.26
N ASP A 75 -13.61 -2.33 27.29
CA ASP A 75 -15.02 -2.45 26.88
C ASP A 75 -15.39 -3.87 26.40
N ASP A 76 -16.15 -4.60 27.23
CA ASP A 76 -16.64 -5.96 26.95
C ASP A 76 -17.68 -6.01 25.81
N HIS A 77 -18.25 -4.87 25.41
CA HIS A 77 -19.23 -4.78 24.32
C HIS A 77 -18.61 -4.30 23.00
N PHE A 78 -17.28 -4.15 22.93
CA PHE A 78 -16.59 -3.70 21.75
C PHE A 78 -16.84 -4.61 20.54
N ASP A 79 -17.46 -4.05 19.49
CA ASP A 79 -17.67 -4.76 18.23
C ASP A 79 -16.41 -4.70 17.37
N ILE A 80 -15.57 -5.72 17.51
CA ILE A 80 -14.36 -5.91 16.68
C ILE A 80 -14.71 -5.91 15.19
N THR A 81 -15.87 -6.46 14.81
CA THR A 81 -16.23 -6.65 13.39
C THR A 81 -16.43 -5.32 12.65
N ALA A 82 -16.85 -4.27 13.36
CA ALA A 82 -16.94 -2.92 12.80
C ALA A 82 -15.57 -2.35 12.38
N TYR A 83 -14.47 -2.86 12.94
CA TYR A 83 -13.11 -2.39 12.70
C TYR A 83 -12.26 -3.34 11.85
N VAL A 84 -12.66 -4.60 11.65
CA VAL A 84 -11.92 -5.53 10.78
C VAL A 84 -12.22 -5.22 9.30
N ASN A 85 -11.53 -4.21 8.78
CA ASN A 85 -11.60 -3.78 7.37
C ASN A 85 -10.25 -3.20 6.91
N LYS A 86 -10.05 -3.15 5.60
CA LYS A 86 -8.80 -2.67 4.98
C LYS A 86 -8.45 -1.22 5.37
N GLU A 87 -9.44 -0.36 5.57
CA GLU A 87 -9.22 1.04 5.93
C GLU A 87 -8.64 1.17 7.33
N PHE A 88 -9.14 0.38 8.29
CA PHE A 88 -8.59 0.32 9.63
C PHE A 88 -7.13 -0.16 9.63
N PHE A 89 -6.83 -1.26 8.94
CA PHE A 89 -5.46 -1.77 8.88
C PHE A 89 -4.51 -0.79 8.18
N SER A 90 -4.95 -0.07 7.15
CA SER A 90 -4.17 1.01 6.55
C SER A 90 -3.89 2.14 7.56
N ASP A 91 -4.88 2.52 8.38
CA ASP A 91 -4.68 3.54 9.40
C ASP A 91 -3.72 3.06 10.52
N VAL A 92 -3.75 1.76 10.85
CA VAL A 92 -2.75 1.14 11.74
C VAL A 92 -1.35 1.25 11.13
N CYS A 93 -1.15 0.87 9.87
CA CYS A 93 0.15 1.03 9.18
C CYS A 93 0.64 2.48 9.21
N LEU A 94 -0.26 3.45 8.95
CA LEU A 94 0.08 4.87 8.99
C LEU A 94 0.43 5.38 10.40
N SER A 95 -0.09 4.76 11.46
CA SER A 95 0.21 5.15 12.84
C SER A 95 1.64 4.80 13.28
N LEU A 96 2.23 3.78 12.64
CA LEU A 96 3.59 3.28 12.90
C LEU A 96 4.68 4.00 12.12
N VAL A 97 4.33 4.98 11.28
CA VAL A 97 5.31 5.76 10.52
C VAL A 97 5.13 7.26 10.74
N ARG A 98 6.23 8.00 10.70
CA ARG A 98 6.19 9.47 10.70
C ARG A 98 6.01 9.93 9.26
N TYR A 99 4.88 10.56 8.95
CA TYR A 99 4.60 11.08 7.61
C TYR A 99 3.87 12.41 7.68
N ARG A 100 3.91 13.18 6.58
CA ARG A 100 3.17 14.44 6.49
C ARG A 100 1.69 14.13 6.23
N ARG A 101 0.87 14.21 7.28
CA ARG A 101 -0.56 13.99 7.20
C ARG A 101 -1.26 15.15 6.48
N GLY A 102 -2.06 14.82 5.47
CA GLY A 102 -2.95 15.76 4.79
C GLY A 102 -4.26 15.95 5.56
N ARG A 103 -5.22 16.68 4.96
CA ARG A 103 -6.60 16.70 5.45
C ARG A 103 -7.22 15.33 5.25
N VAL A 104 -7.93 14.83 6.25
CA VAL A 104 -8.57 13.51 6.24
C VAL A 104 -10.00 13.64 6.73
N GLY A 105 -10.89 12.75 6.27
CA GLY A 105 -12.30 12.76 6.66
C GLY A 105 -12.52 12.34 8.12
N GLU A 106 -13.72 12.64 8.64
CA GLU A 106 -14.09 12.41 10.04
C GLU A 106 -13.94 10.95 10.48
N THR A 107 -14.35 9.99 9.65
CA THR A 107 -14.21 8.55 9.92
C THR A 107 -12.76 8.13 10.11
N THR A 108 -11.85 8.68 9.30
CA THR A 108 -10.42 8.43 9.44
C THR A 108 -9.88 9.09 10.71
N THR A 109 -10.32 10.32 11.02
CA THR A 109 -9.97 10.98 12.28
C THR A 109 -10.39 10.15 13.49
N GLY A 110 -11.61 9.60 13.48
CA GLY A 110 -12.10 8.70 14.54
C GLY A 110 -11.22 7.47 14.73
N ARG A 111 -10.85 6.77 13.65
CA ARG A 111 -9.96 5.60 13.72
C ARG A 111 -8.56 5.95 14.22
N PHE A 112 -8.00 7.08 13.81
CA PHE A 112 -6.70 7.53 14.33
C PHE A 112 -6.76 7.91 15.81
N THR A 113 -7.84 8.53 16.28
CA THR A 113 -8.04 8.78 17.71
C THR A 113 -8.11 7.47 18.48
N PHE A 114 -8.88 6.51 17.97
CA PHE A 114 -9.02 5.17 18.54
C PHE A 114 -7.66 4.43 18.63
N ILE A 115 -6.91 4.34 17.53
CA ILE A 115 -5.56 3.75 17.52
C ILE A 115 -4.61 4.54 18.45
N GLY A 116 -4.76 5.86 18.49
CA GLY A 116 -3.97 6.77 19.31
C GLY A 116 -4.03 6.50 20.82
N GLN A 117 -5.10 5.87 21.31
CA GLN A 117 -5.24 5.47 22.72
C GLN A 117 -4.29 4.31 23.10
N CYS A 118 -3.83 3.54 22.12
CA CYS A 118 -3.03 2.34 22.33
C CYS A 118 -1.59 2.49 21.81
N ILE A 119 -1.37 3.34 20.80
CA ILE A 119 -0.09 3.46 20.10
C ILE A 119 1.08 3.73 21.04
N GLN A 120 0.95 4.65 22.00
CA GLN A 120 2.08 5.00 22.87
C GLN A 120 2.47 3.82 23.76
N ARG A 121 1.47 3.15 24.37
CA ARG A 121 1.70 1.93 25.17
C ARG A 121 2.42 0.86 24.34
N TYR A 122 1.99 0.66 23.09
CA TYR A 122 2.62 -0.30 22.19
C TYR A 122 4.08 0.05 21.89
N LEU A 123 4.38 1.32 21.57
CA LEU A 123 5.73 1.78 21.28
C LEU A 123 6.65 1.63 22.51
N ASP A 124 6.13 1.90 23.71
CA ASP A 124 6.89 1.76 24.96
C ASP A 124 7.22 0.29 25.26
N HIS A 125 6.31 -0.65 24.95
CA HIS A 125 6.54 -2.09 25.16
C HIS A 125 7.47 -2.73 24.13
N THR A 126 7.41 -2.27 22.88
CA THR A 126 8.16 -2.87 21.77
C THR A 126 9.48 -2.17 21.48
N ILE A 127 9.68 -0.97 22.02
CA ILE A 127 10.83 -0.11 21.73
C ILE A 127 10.92 0.16 20.21
N TYR A 128 9.80 0.10 19.50
CA TYR A 128 9.76 0.32 18.06
C TYR A 128 9.96 1.80 17.76
N GLU A 129 10.99 2.13 16.98
CA GLU A 129 11.18 3.49 16.47
C GLU A 129 10.43 3.67 15.15
N ARG A 130 9.51 4.64 15.13
CA ARG A 130 8.72 4.94 13.93
C ARG A 130 9.58 5.59 12.84
N PRO A 131 9.77 4.93 11.67
CA PRO A 131 10.56 5.51 10.59
C PRO A 131 9.83 6.66 9.91
N GLU A 132 10.59 7.59 9.34
CA GLU A 132 10.02 8.66 8.50
C GLU A 132 9.78 8.15 7.07
N ARG A 133 8.55 8.33 6.57
CA ARG A 133 8.16 7.95 5.21
C ARG A 133 7.35 9.04 4.53
N LYS A 134 7.93 9.68 3.50
CA LYS A 134 7.28 10.77 2.74
C LYS A 134 6.03 10.30 1.99
N TYR A 135 6.06 9.09 1.45
CA TYR A 135 4.99 8.52 0.62
C TYR A 135 4.31 7.34 1.31
N ALA A 136 4.00 7.49 2.61
CA ALA A 136 3.46 6.41 3.43
C ALA A 136 2.04 5.95 3.03
N GLN A 137 1.27 6.80 2.36
CA GLN A 137 -0.15 6.50 2.07
C GLN A 137 -0.35 5.34 1.10
N GLN A 138 0.44 5.25 0.03
CA GLN A 138 0.26 4.15 -0.93
C GLN A 138 0.70 2.79 -0.35
N PRO A 139 1.87 2.68 0.30
CA PRO A 139 2.27 1.45 0.98
C PRO A 139 1.28 1.05 2.07
N SER A 140 0.72 1.98 2.84
CA SER A 140 -0.23 1.62 3.91
C SER A 140 -1.51 1.01 3.37
N LEU A 141 -2.01 1.46 2.21
CA LEU A 141 -3.17 0.86 1.56
C LEU A 141 -2.88 -0.58 1.10
N VAL A 142 -1.67 -0.82 0.57
CA VAL A 142 -1.24 -2.14 0.12
C VAL A 142 -1.04 -3.08 1.30
N GLU A 143 -0.30 -2.66 2.32
CA GLU A 143 -0.03 -3.46 3.52
C GLU A 143 -1.31 -3.70 4.33
N GLY A 144 -2.16 -2.68 4.52
CA GLY A 144 -3.45 -2.84 5.19
C GLY A 144 -4.37 -3.83 4.48
N LEU A 145 -4.37 -3.83 3.14
CA LEU A 145 -5.12 -4.81 2.36
C LEU A 145 -4.53 -6.23 2.49
N LYS A 146 -3.21 -6.38 2.56
CA LYS A 146 -2.57 -7.68 2.79
C LYS A 146 -2.96 -8.24 4.16
N ILE A 147 -2.93 -7.41 5.20
CA ILE A 147 -3.30 -7.80 6.57
C ILE A 147 -4.77 -8.22 6.63
N TYR A 148 -5.66 -7.47 5.97
CA TYR A 148 -7.08 -7.80 5.91
C TYR A 148 -7.37 -9.16 5.25
N ASN A 149 -6.57 -9.53 4.24
CA ASN A 149 -6.76 -10.77 3.47
C ASN A 149 -5.89 -11.95 3.96
N ALA A 150 -5.09 -11.76 5.02
CA ALA A 150 -4.16 -12.77 5.54
C ALA A 150 -4.89 -13.85 6.35
#